data_AF-A0A1F3W082-F1
#
_entry.id   AF-A0A1F3W082-F1
#
_cell.length_a   1.000
_cell.length_b   1.000
_cell.length_c   1.000
_cell.angle_alpha   90.00
_cell.angle_beta   90.00
_cell.angle_gamma   90.00
#
_symmetry.space_group_name_H-M   'P 1'
#
loop_
_entity.id
_entity.type
_entity.pdbx_description
1 polymer ?
#
loop_
_entity_poly.entity_id
_entity_poly.type
_entity_poly.pdbx_seq_one_letter_code
_entity_poly.pdbx_strand_id
1 'polypeptide(L)'
;MNTKQIRFSTSEKDEFYKVVRKRVNTYFKENNISRYANVNMVLKTIFMLSLYFVPFILILTFFESTWLVLLSWMLMGFGMAGIGLSIMHDANHGAYSKNKYVNLLLGKVMWFVGGSDVNWRIQHNVLHHTYTNVTGMDEDIEIDPLMRFSPEQRLLKGHRFQFIYAWFLYGMMTLMWATTKDYSQWKRYKKKDLLATQGISGRKFLWTLIITKTIYLGLTLGLPIIFSSLPWWGTVLCFTLMHFIAGLTLA
;
A
#
# COMPACT_ATOMS: atom_id res chain seq x y z
N MET A 1 23.38 -14.35 6.90
CA MET A 1 24.03 -13.04 6.76
C MET A 1 24.09 -12.39 8.12
N ASN A 2 25.30 -12.06 8.58
CA ASN A 2 25.55 -11.41 9.86
C ASN A 2 25.12 -9.94 9.70
N THR A 3 23.89 -9.58 10.12
CA THR A 3 23.41 -8.19 10.03
C THR A 3 24.21 -7.37 11.03
N LYS A 4 25.22 -6.63 10.54
CA LYS A 4 25.91 -5.61 11.33
C LYS A 4 24.84 -4.69 11.93
N GLN A 5 24.89 -4.49 13.25
CA GLN A 5 23.98 -3.59 13.94
C GLN A 5 24.16 -2.18 13.37
N ILE A 6 23.15 -1.68 12.64
CA ILE A 6 23.19 -0.35 12.05
C ILE A 6 22.95 0.68 13.15
N ARG A 7 23.83 1.68 13.23
CA ARG A 7 23.71 2.79 14.17
C ARG A 7 23.73 4.10 13.39
N PHE A 8 22.83 5.01 13.73
CA PHE A 8 22.79 6.35 13.16
C PHE A 8 23.61 7.30 14.04
N SER A 9 24.33 8.24 13.41
CA SER A 9 25.08 9.27 14.14
C SER A 9 24.14 10.15 14.97
N THR A 10 24.51 10.39 16.22
CA THR A 10 23.73 11.18 17.17
C THR A 10 24.19 12.64 17.29
N SER A 11 25.31 13.05 16.68
CA SER A 11 26.06 14.22 17.16
C SER A 11 26.00 15.52 16.33
N GLU A 12 25.30 15.61 15.20
CA GLU A 12 25.09 16.91 14.49
C GLU A 12 23.76 16.99 13.74
N LYS A 13 23.28 15.86 13.18
CA LYS A 13 21.96 15.78 12.51
C LYS A 13 20.78 16.02 13.45
N ASP A 14 20.99 15.87 14.76
CA ASP A 14 19.96 16.05 15.78
C ASP A 14 19.58 17.53 15.96
N GLU A 15 20.51 18.47 15.78
CA GLU A 15 20.19 19.91 15.83
C GLU A 15 19.33 20.35 14.65
N PHE A 16 19.70 19.96 13.43
CA PHE A 16 18.89 20.27 12.24
C PHE A 16 17.47 19.72 12.36
N TYR A 17 17.31 18.44 12.72
CA TYR A 17 16.00 17.82 12.90
C TYR A 17 15.17 18.52 13.98
N LYS A 18 15.77 18.83 15.14
CA LYS A 18 15.10 19.55 16.23
C LYS A 18 14.64 20.95 15.78
N VAL A 19 15.51 21.70 15.08
CA VAL A 19 15.20 23.05 14.59
C VAL A 19 14.06 23.02 13.56
N VAL A 20 14.12 22.13 12.57
CA VAL A 20 13.06 21.98 11.57
C VAL A 20 11.74 21.60 12.24
N ARG A 21 11.74 20.59 13.10
CA ARG A 21 10.54 20.15 13.83
C ARG A 21 9.96 21.28 14.69
N LYS A 22 10.80 22.08 15.35
CA LYS A 22 10.36 23.25 16.12
C LYS A 22 9.67 24.27 15.21
N ARG A 23 10.32 24.68 14.12
CA ARG A 23 9.79 25.68 13.17
C ARG A 23 8.46 25.23 12.54
N VAL A 24 8.37 23.98 12.08
CA VAL A 24 7.14 23.43 11.51
C VAL A 24 6.00 23.46 12.54
N ASN A 25 6.25 23.02 13.78
CA ASN A 25 5.22 23.05 14.83
C ASN A 25 4.82 24.47 15.23
N THR A 26 5.76 25.41 15.26
CA THR A 26 5.49 26.83 15.49
C THR A 26 4.59 27.40 14.40
N TYR A 27 4.88 27.12 13.12
CA TYR A 27 4.07 27.57 11.99
C TYR A 27 2.59 27.14 12.13
N PHE A 28 2.33 25.86 12.42
CA PHE A 28 0.95 25.38 12.61
C PHE A 28 0.24 26.07 13.77
N LYS A 29 0.94 26.33 14.88
CA LYS A 29 0.37 27.01 16.05
C LYS A 29 0.06 28.48 15.77
N GLU A 30 1.02 29.23 15.22
CA GLU A 30 0.89 30.66 14.95
C GLU A 30 -0.19 30.96 13.90
N ASN A 31 -0.37 30.06 12.93
CA ASN A 31 -1.42 30.20 11.90
C ASN A 31 -2.76 29.57 12.29
N ASN A 32 -2.86 28.98 13.50
CA ASN A 32 -4.04 28.25 13.96
C ASN A 32 -4.51 27.15 12.98
N ILE A 33 -3.55 26.45 12.36
CA ILE A 33 -3.79 25.38 11.39
C ILE A 33 -3.58 24.03 12.09
N SER A 34 -4.53 23.11 11.90
CA SER A 34 -4.39 21.73 12.36
C SER A 34 -3.30 20.98 11.57
N ARG A 35 -2.52 20.13 12.26
CA ARG A 35 -1.59 19.17 11.63
C ARG A 35 -2.30 17.92 11.09
N TYR A 36 -3.58 17.78 11.38
CA TYR A 36 -4.42 16.66 10.93
C TYR A 36 -5.21 17.03 9.67
N ALA A 37 -5.94 16.06 9.10
CA ALA A 37 -6.75 16.26 7.91
C ALA A 37 -7.67 17.49 8.02
N ASN A 38 -7.72 18.26 6.93
CA ASN A 38 -8.66 19.37 6.71
C ASN A 38 -9.81 18.93 5.79
N VAL A 39 -10.70 19.87 5.44
CA VAL A 39 -11.83 19.60 4.55
C VAL A 39 -11.39 19.01 3.21
N ASN A 40 -10.30 19.51 2.62
CA ASN A 40 -9.79 19.00 1.34
C ASN A 40 -9.38 17.53 1.43
N MET A 41 -8.78 17.10 2.54
CA MET A 41 -8.44 15.69 2.76
C MET A 41 -9.68 14.80 2.94
N VAL A 42 -10.74 15.32 3.57
CA VAL A 42 -12.03 14.60 3.66
C VAL A 42 -12.68 14.48 2.29
N LEU A 43 -12.71 15.55 1.50
CA LEU A 43 -13.22 15.53 0.13
C LEU A 43 -12.43 14.56 -0.75
N LYS A 44 -11.09 14.57 -0.66
CA LYS A 44 -10.21 13.63 -1.36
C LYS A 44 -10.52 12.19 -0.95
N THR A 45 -10.77 11.94 0.33
CA THR A 45 -11.14 10.61 0.84
C THR A 45 -12.47 10.12 0.27
N ILE A 46 -13.51 10.95 0.31
CA ILE A 46 -14.82 10.63 -0.26
C ILE A 46 -14.69 10.37 -1.77
N PHE A 47 -13.95 11.22 -2.48
CA PHE A 47 -13.72 11.07 -3.90
C PHE A 47 -13.02 9.75 -4.23
N MET A 48 -11.91 9.43 -3.57
CA MET A 48 -11.15 8.19 -3.86
C MET A 48 -11.93 6.92 -3.49
N LEU A 49 -12.69 6.94 -2.40
CA LEU A 49 -13.60 5.84 -2.06
C LEU A 49 -14.71 5.70 -3.10
N SER A 50 -15.30 6.80 -3.54
CA SER A 50 -16.36 6.78 -4.56
C SER A 50 -15.82 6.29 -5.91
N LEU A 51 -14.62 6.71 -6.29
CA LEU A 51 -13.93 6.28 -7.51
C LEU A 51 -13.65 4.77 -7.53
N TYR A 52 -13.59 4.13 -6.36
CA TYR A 52 -13.48 2.66 -6.25
C TYR A 52 -14.84 1.97 -6.14
N PHE A 53 -15.69 2.38 -5.19
CA PHE A 53 -16.91 1.65 -4.86
C PHE A 53 -18.08 1.94 -5.81
N VAL A 54 -18.20 3.16 -6.36
CA VAL A 54 -19.31 3.46 -7.29
C VAL A 54 -19.18 2.65 -8.58
N PRO A 55 -18.02 2.61 -9.28
CA PRO A 55 -17.91 1.78 -10.47
C PRO A 55 -18.09 0.28 -10.17
N PHE A 56 -17.63 -0.19 -9.01
CA PHE A 56 -17.84 -1.56 -8.56
C PHE A 56 -19.34 -1.91 -8.45
N ILE A 57 -20.13 -1.06 -7.79
CA ILE A 57 -21.58 -1.26 -7.67
C ILE A 57 -22.24 -1.24 -9.05
N LEU A 58 -21.87 -0.29 -9.91
CA LEU A 58 -22.43 -0.18 -11.26
C LEU A 58 -22.15 -1.43 -12.12
N ILE A 59 -20.96 -2.04 -12.00
CA ILE A 59 -20.61 -3.32 -12.65
C ILE A 59 -21.56 -4.44 -12.20
N LEU A 60 -21.94 -4.47 -10.93
CA LEU A 60 -22.77 -5.54 -10.36
C LEU A 60 -24.26 -5.39 -10.64
N THR A 61 -24.75 -4.17 -10.91
CA THR A 61 -26.20 -3.91 -10.93
C THR A 61 -26.76 -3.27 -12.20
N PHE A 62 -25.98 -2.48 -12.95
CA PHE A 62 -26.52 -1.66 -14.06
C PHE A 62 -25.78 -1.81 -15.38
N PHE A 63 -24.46 -2.03 -15.36
CA PHE A 63 -23.65 -1.98 -16.57
C PHE A 63 -23.60 -3.32 -17.29
N GLU A 64 -24.29 -3.39 -18.43
CA GLU A 64 -24.23 -4.54 -19.33
C GLU A 64 -23.21 -4.36 -20.47
N SER A 65 -22.90 -3.10 -20.84
CA SER A 65 -21.93 -2.79 -21.89
C SER A 65 -20.50 -3.14 -21.45
N THR A 66 -19.84 -3.99 -22.24
CA THR A 66 -18.43 -4.38 -22.04
C THR A 66 -17.51 -3.17 -21.86
N TRP A 67 -17.71 -2.10 -22.63
CA TRP A 67 -16.88 -0.89 -22.55
C TRP A 67 -17.08 -0.11 -21.25
N LEU A 68 -18.33 -0.04 -20.76
CA LEU A 68 -18.62 0.61 -19.47
C LEU A 68 -18.06 -0.20 -18.30
N VAL A 69 -18.18 -1.54 -18.35
CA VAL A 69 -17.57 -2.43 -17.36
C VAL A 69 -16.04 -2.26 -17.36
N LEU A 70 -15.40 -2.28 -18.53
CA LEU A 70 -13.96 -2.08 -18.66
C LEU A 70 -13.52 -0.73 -18.10
N LEU A 71 -14.20 0.37 -18.47
CA LEU A 71 -13.93 1.70 -17.95
C LEU A 71 -14.08 1.73 -16.42
N SER A 72 -15.11 1.10 -15.88
CA SER A 72 -15.32 1.01 -14.43
C SER A 72 -14.15 0.31 -13.72
N TRP A 73 -13.63 -0.79 -14.26
CA TRP A 73 -12.45 -1.46 -13.71
C TRP A 73 -11.19 -0.59 -13.78
N MET A 74 -11.01 0.21 -14.84
CA MET A 74 -9.92 1.17 -14.94
C MET A 74 -10.03 2.28 -13.89
N LEU A 75 -11.22 2.84 -13.70
CA LEU A 75 -11.50 3.84 -12.67
C LEU A 75 -11.25 3.28 -11.26
N MET A 76 -11.67 2.03 -11.02
CA MET A 76 -11.34 1.32 -9.78
C MET A 76 -9.84 1.21 -9.56
N GLY A 77 -9.03 1.02 -10.62
CA GLY A 77 -7.57 1.00 -10.50
C GLY A 77 -7.00 2.30 -9.95
N PHE A 78 -7.47 3.44 -10.46
CA PHE A 78 -7.11 4.76 -9.92
C PHE A 78 -7.65 5.00 -8.51
N GLY A 79 -8.89 4.58 -8.23
CA GLY A 79 -9.48 4.64 -6.89
C GLY A 79 -8.68 3.82 -5.87
N MET A 80 -8.25 2.62 -6.26
CA MET A 80 -7.40 1.73 -5.46
C MET A 80 -6.06 2.40 -5.11
N ALA A 81 -5.38 2.97 -6.11
CA ALA A 81 -4.13 3.71 -5.87
C ALA A 81 -4.35 4.93 -4.96
N GLY A 82 -5.44 5.68 -5.20
CA GLY A 82 -5.81 6.84 -4.38
C GLY A 82 -6.10 6.49 -2.92
N ILE A 83 -6.81 5.38 -2.68
CA ILE A 83 -7.03 4.82 -1.34
C ILE A 83 -5.68 4.51 -0.67
N GLY A 84 -4.77 3.87 -1.41
CA GLY A 84 -3.42 3.53 -0.95
C GLY A 84 -2.59 4.76 -0.55
N LEU A 85 -2.47 5.74 -1.44
CA LEU A 85 -1.60 6.91 -1.26
C LEU A 85 -2.15 7.98 -0.32
N SER A 86 -3.48 8.13 -0.25
CA SER A 86 -4.08 9.32 0.38
C SER A 86 -4.80 9.03 1.67
N ILE A 87 -5.50 7.89 1.76
CA ILE A 87 -6.35 7.59 2.91
C ILE A 87 -5.58 6.72 3.89
N MET A 88 -5.22 5.52 3.46
CA MET A 88 -4.62 4.54 4.36
C MET A 88 -3.19 4.91 4.73
N HIS A 89 -2.41 5.52 3.82
CA HIS A 89 -1.07 6.03 4.09
C HIS A 89 -1.06 6.99 5.29
N ASP A 90 -1.80 8.10 5.19
CA ASP A 90 -1.82 9.15 6.22
C ASP A 90 -2.46 8.66 7.52
N ALA A 91 -3.47 7.79 7.42
CA ALA A 91 -4.10 7.17 8.59
C ALA A 91 -3.14 6.21 9.31
N ASN A 92 -2.36 5.40 8.58
CA ASN A 92 -1.38 4.48 9.17
C ASN A 92 -0.14 5.20 9.71
N HIS A 93 0.13 6.43 9.27
CA HIS A 93 1.07 7.38 9.92
C HIS A 93 0.46 8.11 11.13
N GLY A 94 -0.85 7.99 11.38
CA GLY A 94 -1.56 8.69 12.44
C GLY A 94 -1.80 10.18 12.16
N ALA A 95 -1.58 10.62 10.92
CA ALA A 95 -1.70 12.02 10.50
C ALA A 95 -3.13 12.42 10.09
N TYR A 96 -4.02 11.45 9.82
CA TYR A 96 -5.37 11.77 9.36
C TYR A 96 -6.22 12.44 10.46
N SER A 97 -6.21 11.92 11.68
CA SER A 97 -7.02 12.45 12.79
C SER A 97 -6.29 12.45 14.12
N LYS A 98 -6.66 13.38 15.02
CA LYS A 98 -6.26 13.30 16.43
C LYS A 98 -6.81 12.06 17.13
N ASN A 99 -7.93 11.51 16.64
CA ASN A 99 -8.53 10.31 17.19
C ASN A 99 -7.90 9.07 16.55
N LYS A 100 -7.13 8.34 17.37
CA LYS A 100 -6.49 7.07 17.01
C LYS A 100 -7.45 6.01 16.47
N TYR A 101 -8.72 6.00 16.86
CA TYR A 101 -9.72 5.09 16.30
C TYR A 101 -10.10 5.42 14.85
N VAL A 102 -10.14 6.71 14.49
CA VAL A 102 -10.40 7.15 13.11
C VAL A 102 -9.23 6.72 12.21
N ASN A 103 -7.99 6.95 12.67
CA ASN A 103 -6.81 6.48 11.96
C ASN A 103 -6.80 4.95 11.79
N LEU A 104 -7.16 4.21 12.84
CA LEU A 104 -7.23 2.75 12.77
C LEU A 104 -8.25 2.28 11.72
N LEU A 105 -9.44 2.89 11.68
CA LEU A 105 -10.49 2.53 10.73
C LEU A 105 -10.08 2.86 9.29
N LEU A 106 -9.56 4.07 9.06
CA LEU A 106 -9.13 4.51 7.74
C LEU A 106 -7.88 3.76 7.24
N GLY A 107 -6.97 3.38 8.14
CA GLY A 107 -5.83 2.52 7.81
C GLY A 107 -6.28 1.13 7.35
N LYS A 108 -7.38 0.59 7.92
CA LYS A 108 -7.97 -0.70 7.52
C LYS A 108 -8.73 -0.66 6.21
N VAL A 109 -9.01 0.51 5.63
CA VAL A 109 -9.57 0.60 4.27
C VAL A 109 -8.67 -0.11 3.25
N MET A 110 -7.37 -0.25 3.55
CA MET A 110 -6.43 -1.06 2.78
C MET A 110 -6.91 -2.51 2.53
N TRP A 111 -7.76 -3.07 3.39
CA TRP A 111 -8.30 -4.42 3.22
C TRP A 111 -9.22 -4.53 2.00
N PHE A 112 -9.95 -3.46 1.65
CA PHE A 112 -10.84 -3.42 0.48
C PHE A 112 -10.09 -3.32 -0.84
N VAL A 113 -8.79 -3.04 -0.79
CA VAL A 113 -7.90 -2.95 -1.95
C VAL A 113 -6.84 -4.06 -1.94
N GLY A 114 -7.13 -5.16 -1.24
CA GLY A 114 -6.29 -6.34 -1.28
C GLY A 114 -4.93 -6.17 -0.60
N GLY A 115 -4.76 -5.21 0.31
CA GLY A 115 -3.52 -5.02 1.08
C GLY A 115 -3.67 -5.31 2.58
N SER A 116 -2.57 -5.22 3.33
CA SER A 116 -2.55 -5.36 4.79
C SER A 116 -1.96 -4.14 5.47
N ASP A 117 -2.76 -3.49 6.31
CA ASP A 117 -2.36 -2.33 7.10
C ASP A 117 -1.18 -2.65 8.05
N VAL A 118 -1.14 -3.86 8.62
CA VAL A 118 -0.07 -4.31 9.51
C VAL A 118 1.23 -4.51 8.76
N ASN A 119 1.21 -5.24 7.64
CA ASN A 119 2.42 -5.42 6.83
C ASN A 119 2.91 -4.07 6.32
N TRP A 120 2.00 -3.21 5.87
CA TRP A 120 2.34 -1.89 5.39
C TRP A 120 3.02 -1.04 6.47
N ARG A 121 2.49 -1.00 7.72
CA ARG A 121 3.15 -0.27 8.82
C ARG A 121 4.54 -0.84 9.15
N ILE A 122 4.74 -2.15 9.09
CA ILE A 122 6.06 -2.74 9.34
C ILE A 122 7.01 -2.42 8.19
N GLN A 123 6.60 -2.65 6.94
CA GLN A 123 7.40 -2.37 5.76
C GLN A 123 7.77 -0.89 5.68
N HIS A 124 6.76 -0.03 5.74
CA HIS A 124 6.92 1.40 5.48
C HIS A 124 7.40 2.15 6.73
N ASN A 125 6.69 2.08 7.85
CA ASN A 125 7.01 2.91 9.02
C ASN A 125 8.20 2.39 9.82
N VAL A 126 8.34 1.07 9.95
CA VAL A 126 9.42 0.48 10.75
C VAL A 126 10.68 0.28 9.91
N LEU A 127 10.58 -0.36 8.75
CA LEU A 127 11.75 -0.70 7.95
C LEU A 127 12.19 0.46 7.06
N HIS A 128 11.32 0.95 6.17
CA HIS A 128 11.67 1.98 5.20
C HIS A 128 11.98 3.33 5.86
N HIS A 129 11.12 3.86 6.73
CA HIS A 129 11.36 5.17 7.37
C HIS A 129 12.53 5.18 8.36
N THR A 130 12.92 4.03 8.91
CA THR A 130 14.11 3.94 9.79
C THR A 130 15.39 3.71 8.99
N TYR A 131 15.34 2.90 7.92
CA TYR A 131 16.51 2.42 7.20
C TYR A 131 16.46 2.74 5.71
N THR A 132 15.90 3.89 5.32
CA THR A 132 15.63 4.26 3.92
C THR A 132 16.86 4.04 3.04
N ASN A 133 16.68 3.30 1.94
CA ASN A 133 17.74 2.97 0.97
C ASN A 133 18.94 2.20 1.56
N VAL A 134 18.77 1.50 2.69
CA VAL A 134 19.81 0.66 3.28
C VAL A 134 19.58 -0.81 2.93
N THR A 135 20.47 -1.35 2.10
CA THR A 135 20.45 -2.73 1.61
C THR A 135 20.39 -3.75 2.75
N GLY A 136 19.48 -4.72 2.62
CA GLY A 136 19.18 -5.75 3.60
C GLY A 136 18.24 -5.33 4.73
N MET A 137 17.89 -4.04 4.83
CA MET A 137 17.03 -3.48 5.87
C MET A 137 15.75 -2.87 5.31
N ASP A 138 15.86 -2.09 4.24
CA ASP A 138 14.72 -1.49 3.54
C ASP A 138 14.16 -2.44 2.50
N GLU A 139 12.98 -2.99 2.75
CA GLU A 139 12.36 -3.95 1.84
C GLU A 139 11.82 -3.31 0.55
N ASP A 140 11.71 -1.98 0.48
CA ASP A 140 11.23 -1.29 -0.72
C ASP A 140 12.28 -1.30 -1.84
N ILE A 141 13.55 -1.51 -1.52
CA ILE A 141 14.64 -1.70 -2.51
C ILE A 141 15.01 -3.18 -2.73
N GLU A 142 14.38 -4.11 -2.01
CA GLU A 142 14.72 -5.55 -2.02
C GLU A 142 13.83 -6.37 -2.97
N ILE A 143 13.96 -6.08 -4.27
CA ILE A 143 13.30 -6.82 -5.36
C ILE A 143 14.31 -7.75 -6.07
N ASP A 144 15.49 -7.96 -5.48
CA ASP A 144 16.53 -8.87 -5.98
C ASP A 144 16.01 -10.32 -6.13
N PRO A 145 16.33 -11.03 -7.25
CA PRO A 145 17.22 -10.62 -8.34
C PRO A 145 16.54 -9.86 -9.49
N LEU A 146 15.21 -9.64 -9.43
CA LEU A 146 14.43 -9.09 -10.55
C LEU A 146 14.79 -7.64 -10.86
N MET A 147 14.96 -6.81 -9.83
CA MET A 147 15.39 -5.42 -9.97
C MET A 147 16.53 -5.08 -9.03
N ARG A 148 17.39 -4.15 -9.47
CA ARG A 148 18.50 -3.58 -8.72
C ARG A 148 18.26 -2.10 -8.47
N PHE A 149 18.29 -1.72 -7.20
CA PHE A 149 18.08 -0.36 -6.72
C PHE A 149 19.26 0.18 -5.91
N SER A 150 20.23 -0.67 -5.55
CA SER A 150 21.41 -0.26 -4.79
C SER A 150 22.72 -0.74 -5.46
N PRO A 151 23.83 0.00 -5.26
CA PRO A 151 25.17 -0.45 -5.66
C PRO A 151 25.61 -1.77 -5.01
N GLU A 152 25.20 -2.03 -3.78
CA GLU A 152 25.56 -3.23 -3.00
C GLU A 152 24.86 -4.51 -3.49
N GLN A 153 23.76 -4.38 -4.24
CA GLN A 153 23.06 -5.50 -4.84
C GLN A 153 23.83 -6.04 -6.06
N ARG A 154 23.76 -7.37 -6.26
CA ARG A 154 24.45 -8.04 -7.37
C ARG A 154 23.94 -7.54 -8.71
N LEU A 155 24.83 -7.00 -9.55
CA LEU A 155 24.48 -6.63 -10.92
C LEU A 155 24.34 -7.87 -11.81
N LEU A 156 23.17 -8.05 -12.42
CA LEU A 156 22.88 -9.11 -13.38
C LEU A 156 22.71 -8.52 -14.78
N LYS A 157 23.00 -9.32 -15.81
CA LYS A 157 22.91 -8.89 -17.23
C LYS A 157 21.52 -8.37 -17.60
N GLY A 158 20.46 -8.88 -16.95
CA GLY A 158 19.09 -8.43 -17.16
C GLY A 158 18.84 -6.98 -16.73
N HIS A 159 19.52 -6.49 -15.69
CA HIS A 159 19.28 -5.16 -15.12
C HIS A 159 19.53 -4.02 -16.12
N ARG A 160 20.33 -4.25 -17.17
CA ARG A 160 20.49 -3.28 -18.28
C ARG A 160 19.19 -2.95 -19.00
N PHE A 161 18.18 -3.82 -18.91
CA PHE A 161 16.84 -3.65 -19.49
C PHE A 161 15.78 -3.28 -18.44
N GLN A 162 16.17 -3.00 -17.19
CA GLN A 162 15.22 -2.71 -16.11
C GLN A 162 14.33 -1.50 -16.42
N PHE A 163 14.85 -0.51 -17.15
CA PHE A 163 14.07 0.65 -17.61
C PHE A 163 12.87 0.27 -18.52
N ILE A 164 12.85 -0.94 -19.07
CA ILE A 164 11.75 -1.48 -19.90
C ILE A 164 10.82 -2.32 -19.02
N TYR A 165 11.35 -3.36 -18.35
CA TYR A 165 10.50 -4.33 -17.65
C TYR A 165 10.04 -3.88 -16.26
N ALA A 166 10.64 -2.84 -15.67
CA ALA A 166 10.23 -2.31 -14.37
C ALA A 166 8.77 -1.86 -14.38
N TRP A 167 8.30 -1.21 -15.44
CA TRP A 167 6.90 -0.78 -15.58
C TRP A 167 5.93 -1.96 -15.45
N PHE A 168 6.24 -3.09 -16.10
CA PHE A 168 5.43 -4.30 -15.97
C PHE A 168 5.44 -4.82 -14.53
N LEU A 169 6.62 -4.91 -13.88
CA LEU A 169 6.73 -5.38 -12.49
C LEU A 169 6.01 -4.46 -11.49
N TYR A 170 6.07 -3.15 -11.70
CA TYR A 170 5.34 -2.18 -10.88
C TYR A 170 3.83 -2.34 -11.01
N GLY A 171 3.32 -2.56 -12.23
CA GLY A 171 1.91 -2.89 -12.43
C GLY A 171 1.48 -4.14 -11.64
N MET A 172 2.36 -5.12 -11.48
CA MET A 172 2.05 -6.34 -10.72
C MET A 172 2.05 -6.15 -9.19
N MET A 173 2.48 -4.99 -8.66
CA MET A 173 2.72 -4.79 -7.23
C MET A 173 1.49 -5.05 -6.36
N THR A 174 0.34 -4.45 -6.69
CA THR A 174 -0.88 -4.58 -5.87
C THR A 174 -1.51 -5.97 -5.99
N LEU A 175 -1.36 -6.63 -7.14
CA LEU A 175 -1.77 -8.02 -7.32
C LEU A 175 -0.93 -8.94 -6.43
N MET A 176 0.37 -8.68 -6.32
CA MET A 176 1.26 -9.42 -5.42
C MET A 176 0.87 -9.19 -3.96
N TRP A 177 0.45 -7.99 -3.55
CA TRP A 177 -0.14 -7.78 -2.22
C TRP A 177 -1.36 -8.65 -1.99
N ALA A 178 -2.29 -8.69 -2.95
CA ALA A 178 -3.53 -9.45 -2.85
C ALA A 178 -3.32 -10.97 -2.79
N THR A 179 -2.17 -11.48 -3.24
CA THR A 179 -1.95 -12.92 -3.44
C THR A 179 -0.81 -13.51 -2.61
N THR A 180 0.40 -12.97 -2.72
CA THR A 180 1.62 -13.68 -2.27
C THR A 180 2.51 -12.86 -1.34
N LYS A 181 2.75 -11.59 -1.66
CA LYS A 181 3.70 -10.71 -0.95
C LYS A 181 3.35 -10.60 0.52
N ASP A 182 2.06 -10.43 0.85
CA ASP A 182 1.64 -10.26 2.25
C ASP A 182 1.88 -11.50 3.12
N TYR A 183 1.71 -12.71 2.56
CA TYR A 183 2.01 -13.96 3.28
C TYR A 183 3.53 -14.16 3.44
N SER A 184 4.31 -13.82 2.42
CA SER A 184 5.77 -13.84 2.51
C SER A 184 6.27 -12.86 3.57
N GLN A 185 5.69 -11.66 3.63
CA GLN A 185 5.97 -10.65 4.65
C GLN A 185 5.61 -11.15 6.04
N TRP A 186 4.42 -11.72 6.23
CA TRP A 186 4.03 -12.34 7.50
C TRP A 186 5.07 -13.34 8.00
N LYS A 187 5.51 -14.28 7.14
CA LYS A 187 6.50 -15.30 7.52
C LYS A 187 7.83 -14.66 7.94
N ARG A 188 8.29 -13.66 7.18
CA ARG A 188 9.53 -12.93 7.44
C ARG A 188 9.46 -12.08 8.71
N TYR A 189 8.38 -11.33 8.90
CA TYR A 189 8.16 -10.47 10.07
C TYR A 189 7.98 -11.27 11.34
N LYS A 190 7.32 -12.44 11.26
CA LYS A 190 7.28 -13.39 12.38
C LYS A 190 8.67 -13.89 12.75
N LYS A 191 9.51 -14.24 11.76
CA LYS A 191 10.88 -14.74 12.00
C LYS A 191 11.80 -13.68 12.61
N LYS A 192 11.59 -12.40 12.28
CA LYS A 192 12.38 -11.25 12.78
C LYS A 192 11.78 -10.58 14.03
N ASP A 193 10.77 -11.18 14.67
CA ASP A 193 10.02 -10.61 15.81
C ASP A 193 9.41 -9.21 15.58
N LEU A 194 9.25 -8.80 14.31
CA LEU A 194 8.70 -7.49 13.95
C LEU A 194 7.19 -7.38 14.24
N LEU A 195 6.48 -8.52 14.30
CA LEU A 195 5.07 -8.51 14.68
C LEU A 195 4.88 -8.21 16.18
N ALA A 196 5.84 -8.60 17.03
CA ALA A 196 5.79 -8.36 18.46
C ALA A 196 5.95 -6.87 18.79
N THR A 197 6.74 -6.12 18.00
CA THR A 197 6.88 -4.65 18.14
C THR A 197 5.58 -3.90 17.85
N GLN A 198 4.65 -4.52 17.11
CA GLN A 198 3.30 -4.01 16.86
C GLN A 198 2.27 -4.52 17.87
N GLY A 199 2.66 -5.35 18.84
CA GLY A 199 1.74 -5.98 19.79
C GLY A 199 0.83 -7.05 19.15
N ILE A 200 1.23 -7.65 18.03
CA ILE A 200 0.40 -8.55 17.23
C ILE A 200 0.95 -9.98 17.29
N SER A 201 0.08 -10.94 17.63
CA SER A 201 0.40 -12.36 17.54
C SER A 201 0.48 -12.84 16.10
N GLY A 202 1.56 -13.55 15.74
CA GLY A 202 1.74 -14.09 14.40
C GLY A 202 0.62 -15.03 13.94
N ARG A 203 0.04 -15.85 14.84
CA ARG A 203 -1.08 -16.73 14.45
C ARG A 203 -2.36 -15.94 14.19
N LYS A 204 -2.68 -14.96 15.04
CA LYS A 204 -3.85 -14.09 14.84
C LYS A 204 -3.72 -13.30 13.54
N PHE A 205 -2.54 -12.77 13.26
CA PHE A 205 -2.30 -12.01 12.04
C PHE A 205 -2.40 -12.85 10.77
N LEU A 206 -1.91 -14.10 10.79
CA LEU A 206 -2.11 -15.01 9.65
C LEU A 206 -3.60 -15.20 9.33
N TRP A 207 -4.42 -15.43 10.35
CA TRP A 207 -5.86 -15.55 10.17
C TRP A 207 -6.51 -14.27 9.66
N THR A 208 -6.06 -13.11 10.14
CA THR A 208 -6.49 -11.82 9.59
C THR A 208 -6.19 -11.75 8.09
N LEU A 209 -4.97 -12.09 7.65
CA LEU A 209 -4.62 -12.12 6.23
C LEU A 209 -5.51 -13.10 5.45
N ILE A 210 -5.66 -14.34 5.90
CA ILE A 210 -6.50 -15.32 5.20
C ILE A 210 -7.94 -14.80 5.04
N ILE A 211 -8.54 -14.28 6.11
CA ILE A 211 -9.92 -13.80 6.09
C ILE A 211 -10.05 -12.58 5.18
N THR A 212 -9.18 -11.57 5.31
CA THR A 212 -9.31 -10.34 4.53
C THR A 212 -9.03 -10.57 3.06
N LYS A 213 -8.08 -11.43 2.69
CA LYS A 213 -7.82 -11.78 1.28
C LYS A 213 -8.94 -12.60 0.67
N THR A 214 -9.49 -13.58 1.40
CA THR A 214 -10.64 -14.36 0.93
C THR A 214 -11.86 -13.46 0.72
N ILE A 215 -12.15 -12.56 1.66
CA ILE A 215 -13.24 -11.59 1.50
C ILE A 215 -12.97 -10.68 0.31
N TYR A 216 -11.75 -10.13 0.19
CA TYR A 216 -11.37 -9.26 -0.92
C TYR A 216 -11.54 -9.95 -2.28
N LEU A 217 -10.99 -11.16 -2.45
CA LEU A 217 -11.12 -11.92 -3.70
C LEU A 217 -12.56 -12.35 -3.96
N GLY A 218 -13.30 -12.77 -2.93
CA GLY A 218 -14.72 -13.12 -3.06
C GLY A 218 -15.58 -11.94 -3.50
N LEU A 219 -15.36 -10.76 -2.92
CA LEU A 219 -16.09 -9.55 -3.27
C LEU A 219 -15.66 -8.99 -4.63
N THR A 220 -14.37 -8.71 -4.80
CA THR A 220 -13.89 -7.96 -5.96
C THR A 220 -13.75 -8.83 -7.21
N LEU A 221 -13.46 -10.12 -7.09
CA LEU A 221 -13.37 -11.03 -8.25
C LEU A 221 -14.58 -11.98 -8.34
N GLY A 222 -14.98 -12.59 -7.23
CA GLY A 222 -16.08 -13.56 -7.19
C GLY A 222 -17.44 -12.97 -7.56
N LEU A 223 -17.83 -11.84 -6.97
CA LEU A 223 -19.13 -11.22 -7.29
C LEU A 223 -19.21 -10.79 -8.77
N PRO A 224 -18.22 -10.09 -9.36
CA PRO A 224 -18.31 -9.76 -10.79
C PRO A 224 -18.30 -10.98 -11.71
N ILE A 225 -17.71 -12.12 -11.33
CA ILE A 225 -17.83 -13.35 -12.15
C ILE A 225 -19.29 -13.83 -12.21
N ILE A 226 -20.07 -13.62 -11.15
CA ILE A 226 -21.46 -14.08 -11.05
C ILE A 226 -22.43 -13.07 -11.64
N PHE A 227 -22.21 -11.77 -11.40
CA PHE A 227 -23.20 -10.72 -11.67
C PHE A 227 -22.85 -9.80 -12.85
N SER A 228 -21.59 -9.76 -13.30
CA SER A 228 -21.24 -8.94 -14.47
C SER A 228 -21.70 -9.59 -15.77
N SER A 229 -21.93 -8.79 -16.81
CA SER A 229 -22.19 -9.26 -18.17
C SER A 229 -20.97 -9.89 -18.85
N LEU A 230 -19.77 -9.77 -18.26
CA LEU A 230 -18.55 -10.35 -18.81
C LEU A 230 -18.48 -11.87 -18.58
N PRO A 231 -17.90 -12.64 -19.54
CA PRO A 231 -17.51 -14.00 -19.24
C PRO A 231 -16.43 -14.02 -18.15
N TRP A 232 -16.35 -15.11 -17.40
CA TRP A 232 -15.44 -15.24 -16.24
C TRP A 232 -13.99 -14.83 -16.55
N TRP A 233 -13.47 -15.16 -17.73
CA TRP A 233 -12.11 -14.81 -18.15
C TRP A 233 -11.96 -13.31 -18.40
N GLY A 234 -13.00 -12.64 -18.91
CA GLY A 234 -13.03 -11.20 -19.12
C GLY A 234 -12.99 -10.45 -17.79
N THR A 235 -13.69 -10.96 -16.78
CA THR A 235 -13.64 -10.43 -15.41
C THR A 235 -12.25 -10.59 -14.79
N VAL A 236 -11.59 -11.74 -14.96
CA VAL A 236 -10.21 -11.95 -14.49
C VAL A 236 -9.22 -10.99 -15.16
N LEU A 237 -9.37 -10.76 -16.47
CA LEU A 237 -8.55 -9.79 -17.19
C LEU A 237 -8.77 -8.37 -16.65
N CYS A 238 -10.01 -7.96 -16.43
CA CYS A 238 -10.31 -6.62 -15.91
C CYS A 238 -9.84 -6.43 -14.46
N PHE A 239 -9.94 -7.46 -13.62
CA PHE A 239 -9.38 -7.47 -12.27
C PHE A 239 -7.86 -7.30 -12.30
N THR A 240 -7.18 -8.01 -13.20
CA THR A 240 -5.73 -7.90 -13.39
C THR A 240 -5.36 -6.51 -13.91
N LEU A 241 -6.14 -5.95 -14.84
CA LEU A 241 -5.95 -4.60 -15.37
C LEU A 241 -6.11 -3.53 -14.28
N MET A 242 -7.13 -3.64 -13.43
CA MET A 242 -7.34 -2.74 -12.29
C MET A 242 -6.10 -2.74 -11.38
N HIS A 243 -5.59 -3.92 -11.03
CA HIS A 243 -4.35 -4.05 -10.25
C HIS A 243 -3.14 -3.48 -10.98
N PHE A 244 -3.04 -3.69 -12.30
CA PHE A 244 -1.96 -3.17 -13.13
C PHE A 244 -1.94 -1.63 -13.16
N ILE A 245 -3.10 -1.00 -13.35
CA ILE A 245 -3.26 0.46 -13.29
C ILE A 245 -2.91 0.97 -11.89
N ALA A 246 -3.41 0.31 -10.85
CA ALA A 246 -3.11 0.70 -9.47
C ALA A 246 -1.61 0.60 -9.18
N GLY A 247 -0.97 -0.51 -9.57
CA GLY A 247 0.46 -0.74 -9.39
C GLY A 247 1.32 0.28 -10.12
N LEU A 248 0.99 0.61 -11.37
CA LEU A 248 1.67 1.67 -12.14
C LEU A 248 1.48 3.06 -11.54
N THR A 249 0.29 3.35 -11.01
CA THR A 249 0.01 4.67 -10.39
C THR A 249 0.77 4.85 -9.07
N LEU A 250 1.09 3.74 -8.39
CA LEU A 250 1.85 3.71 -7.14
C LEU A 250 3.37 3.66 -7.34
N ALA A 251 3.82 3.46 -8.58
CA ALA A 251 5.23 3.26 -8.94
C ALA A 251 6.08 4.53 -8.84
#